data_AF-A0AAW5MT43-F1
#
_entry.id   AF-A0AAW5MT43-F1
#
_cell.length_a   1.000
_cell.length_b   1.000
_cell.length_c   1.000
_cell.angle_alpha   90.00
_cell.angle_beta   90.00
_cell.angle_gamma   90.00
#
_symmetry.space_group_name_H-M   'P 1'
#
loop_
_entity.id
_entity.type
_entity.pdbx_description
1 polymer ?
#
loop_
_entity_poly.entity_id
_entity_poly.type
_entity_poly.pdbx_seq_one_letter_code
_entity_poly.pdbx_strand_id
1 'polypeptide(L)'
;NSLMFKMEKILARASKAAGDNAMANQYETLANARQKGIEKYMWNDQQGWYADYDLKSHKVRNQLTAAALFPLYVNAAAKDRANKMATATKTHLL
;
A
#
# COMPACT_ATOMS: atom_id res chain seq x y z
N ASN A 1 -6.92 -0.61 -1.66
CA ASN A 1 -6.21 0.43 -0.87
C ASN A 1 -4.99 1.02 -1.57
N SER A 2 -4.10 0.22 -2.16
CA SER A 2 -2.92 0.74 -2.88
C SER A 2 -3.26 1.72 -4.01
N LEU A 3 -4.28 1.44 -4.83
CA LEU A 3 -4.70 2.35 -5.90
C LEU A 3 -5.26 3.68 -5.35
N MET A 4 -5.95 3.63 -4.20
CA MET A 4 -6.43 4.85 -3.52
C MET A 4 -5.26 5.71 -3.03
N PHE A 5 -4.21 5.08 -2.48
CA PHE A 5 -2.98 5.80 -2.11
C PHE A 5 -2.36 6.48 -3.32
N LYS A 6 -2.27 5.77 -4.46
CA LYS A 6 -1.74 6.36 -5.69
C LYS A 6 -2.58 7.54 -6.17
N MET A 7 -3.90 7.42 -6.10
CA MET A 7 -4.84 8.48 -6.47
C MET A 7 -4.64 9.72 -5.58
N GLU A 8 -4.51 9.56 -4.26
CA GLU A 8 -4.24 10.66 -3.34
C GLU A 8 -2.91 11.36 -3.65
N LYS A 9 -1.86 10.59 -3.94
CA LYS A 9 -0.57 11.16 -4.37
C LYS A 9 -0.66 11.92 -5.71
N ILE A 10 -1.49 11.44 -6.65
CA ILE A 10 -1.74 12.14 -7.92
C ILE A 10 -2.51 13.44 -7.67
N LEU A 11 -3.54 13.41 -6.82
CA LEU A 11 -4.33 14.59 -6.45
C LEU A 11 -3.47 15.63 -5.72
N ALA A 12 -2.59 15.21 -4.82
CA ALA A 12 -1.62 16.11 -4.17
C ALA A 12 -0.71 16.80 -5.20
N ARG A 13 -0.14 16.02 -6.13
CA ARG A 13 0.70 16.55 -7.22
C ARG A 13 -0.06 17.52 -8.12
N ALA A 14 -1.28 17.18 -8.52
CA ALA A 14 -2.11 18.02 -9.38
C ALA A 14 -2.51 19.32 -8.68
N SER A 15 -2.90 19.25 -7.40
CA SER A 15 -3.24 20.44 -6.60
C SER A 15 -2.05 21.39 -6.47
N LYS A 16 -0.85 20.85 -6.22
CA LYS A 16 0.39 21.64 -6.19
C LYS A 16 0.68 22.30 -7.53
N ALA A 17 0.47 21.59 -8.65
CA ALA A 17 0.65 22.15 -9.99
C ALA A 17 -0.37 23.25 -10.31
N ALA A 18 -1.57 23.18 -9.75
CA ALA A 18 -2.61 24.22 -9.87
C ALA A 18 -2.40 25.42 -8.91
N GLY A 19 -1.38 25.38 -8.04
CA GLY A 19 -1.12 26.42 -7.04
C GLY A 19 -1.94 26.29 -5.74
N ASP A 20 -2.77 25.25 -5.61
CA ASP A 20 -3.56 24.99 -4.41
C ASP A 20 -2.75 24.17 -3.40
N ASN A 21 -1.94 24.87 -2.62
CA ASN A 21 -1.10 24.26 -1.59
C ASN A 21 -1.90 23.66 -0.42
N ALA A 22 -3.09 24.20 -0.12
CA ALA A 22 -3.94 23.70 0.95
C ALA A 22 -4.46 22.30 0.61
N MET A 23 -5.01 22.13 -0.60
CA MET A 23 -5.48 20.83 -1.09
C MET A 23 -4.31 19.86 -1.31
N ALA A 24 -3.16 20.34 -1.78
CA ALA A 24 -1.97 19.48 -1.89
C ALA A 24 -1.58 18.85 -0.54
N ASN A 25 -1.52 19.65 0.52
CA ASN A 25 -1.20 19.18 1.87
C ASN A 25 -2.28 18.26 2.45
N GLN A 26 -3.56 18.54 2.16
CA GLN A 26 -4.67 17.69 2.56
C GLN A 26 -4.53 16.29 1.94
N TYR A 27 -4.28 16.20 0.63
CA TYR A 27 -4.12 14.91 -0.05
C TYR A 27 -2.85 14.16 0.36
N GLU A 28 -1.74 14.86 0.64
CA GLU A 28 -0.55 14.22 1.23
C GLU A 28 -0.85 13.62 2.61
N THR A 29 -1.62 14.32 3.44
CA THR A 29 -2.04 13.82 4.76
C THR A 29 -2.88 12.55 4.63
N LEU A 30 -3.83 12.54 3.70
CA LEU A 30 -4.65 11.36 3.39
C LEU A 30 -3.80 10.19 2.88
N ALA A 31 -2.89 10.43 1.94
CA ALA A 31 -1.97 9.43 1.42
C ALA A 31 -1.10 8.82 2.53
N ASN A 32 -0.55 9.66 3.41
CA ASN A 32 0.27 9.20 4.54
C ASN A 32 -0.53 8.35 5.53
N ALA A 33 -1.77 8.74 5.85
CA ALA A 33 -2.66 7.93 6.68
C ALA A 33 -2.96 6.58 6.02
N ARG A 34 -3.17 6.56 4.70
CA ARG A 34 -3.44 5.34 3.96
C ARG A 34 -2.25 4.42 3.86
N GLN A 35 -1.05 4.96 3.67
CA GLN A 35 0.19 4.18 3.70
C GLN A 35 0.34 3.48 5.06
N LYS A 36 0.16 4.21 6.17
CA LYS A 36 0.16 3.62 7.53
C LYS A 36 -0.89 2.52 7.67
N GLY A 37 -2.08 2.72 7.10
CA GLY A 37 -3.14 1.71 7.06
C GLY A 37 -2.75 0.44 6.30
N ILE A 38 -2.16 0.58 5.10
CA ILE A 38 -1.66 -0.54 4.30
C ILE A 38 -0.59 -1.30 5.10
N GLU A 39 0.37 -0.59 5.69
CA GLU A 39 1.46 -1.19 6.45
C GLU A 39 0.97 -1.92 7.73
N LYS A 40 -0.12 -1.44 8.35
CA LYS A 40 -0.67 -2.03 9.58
C LYS A 40 -1.64 -3.18 9.33
N TYR A 41 -2.56 -3.03 8.39
CA TYR A 41 -3.69 -3.95 8.23
C TYR A 41 -3.54 -4.90 7.04
N MET A 42 -2.59 -4.68 6.14
CA MET A 42 -2.46 -5.49 4.93
C MET A 42 -1.13 -6.23 4.86
N TRP A 43 -0.30 -6.16 5.90
CA TRP A 43 0.94 -6.91 5.98
C TRP A 43 0.79 -8.13 6.87
N ASN A 44 1.02 -9.31 6.30
CA ASN A 44 1.07 -10.54 7.06
C ASN A 44 2.52 -10.82 7.47
N ASP A 45 2.87 -10.47 8.72
CA ASP A 45 4.25 -10.62 9.20
C ASP A 45 4.69 -12.08 9.32
N GLN A 46 3.75 -12.98 9.65
CA GLN A 46 4.01 -14.41 9.76
C GLN A 46 4.39 -15.01 8.40
N GLN A 47 3.70 -14.62 7.33
CA GLN A 47 3.93 -15.14 5.98
C GLN A 47 4.97 -14.33 5.20
N GLY A 48 5.18 -13.06 5.55
CA GLY A 48 6.13 -12.17 4.88
C GLY A 48 5.63 -11.60 3.55
N TRP A 49 4.32 -11.44 3.38
CA TRP A 49 3.73 -10.79 2.20
C TRP A 49 2.53 -9.89 2.54
N TYR A 50 2.18 -9.01 1.62
CA TYR A 50 0.92 -8.27 1.70
C TYR A 50 -0.27 -9.18 1.37
N ALA A 51 -1.38 -9.00 2.07
CA ALA A 51 -2.62 -9.71 1.86
C ALA A 51 -3.82 -8.86 2.28
N ASP A 52 -5.02 -9.27 1.88
CA ASP A 52 -6.25 -8.58 2.26
C ASP A 52 -6.52 -8.69 3.77
N TYR A 53 -7.19 -7.69 4.32
CA TYR A 53 -7.66 -7.70 5.71
C TYR A 53 -9.07 -8.26 5.78
N ASP A 54 -9.29 -9.22 6.68
CA ASP A 54 -10.59 -9.83 6.93
C ASP A 54 -11.30 -9.08 8.07
N LEU A 55 -12.35 -8.34 7.73
CA LEU A 55 -13.11 -7.52 8.68
C LEU A 55 -13.93 -8.36 9.68
N LYS A 56 -14.24 -9.62 9.37
CA LYS A 56 -15.01 -10.48 10.28
C LYS A 56 -14.10 -11.04 11.37
N SER A 57 -12.95 -11.55 10.99
CA SER A 57 -11.96 -12.11 11.93
C SER A 57 -11.00 -11.07 12.50
N HIS A 58 -11.02 -9.85 11.98
CA HIS A 58 -10.13 -8.74 12.35
C HIS A 58 -8.64 -9.09 12.19
N LYS A 59 -8.30 -9.85 11.14
CA LYS A 59 -6.95 -10.35 10.88
C LYS A 59 -6.54 -10.17 9.42
N VAL A 60 -5.24 -10.03 9.20
CA VAL A 60 -4.68 -10.13 7.84
C VAL A 60 -4.84 -11.57 7.37
N ARG A 61 -5.32 -11.76 6.14
CA ARG A 61 -5.47 -13.09 5.55
C ARG A 61 -4.10 -13.71 5.27
N ASN A 62 -4.05 -15.04 5.25
CA ASN A 62 -2.80 -15.77 4.97
C ASN A 62 -2.55 -15.96 3.48
N GLN A 63 -3.57 -15.89 2.63
CA GLN A 63 -3.44 -16.24 1.21
C GLN A 63 -2.58 -15.22 0.45
N LEU A 64 -1.57 -15.71 -0.27
CA LEU A 64 -0.84 -14.93 -1.25
C LEU A 64 -1.61 -14.88 -2.57
N THR A 65 -1.71 -13.69 -3.15
CA THR A 65 -2.22 -13.46 -4.50
C THR A 65 -1.36 -12.42 -5.22
N ALA A 66 -1.52 -12.28 -6.53
CA ALA A 66 -0.82 -11.22 -7.29
C ALA A 66 -1.16 -9.79 -6.80
N ALA A 67 -2.29 -9.60 -6.10
CA ALA A 67 -2.65 -8.32 -5.51
C ALA A 67 -1.62 -7.83 -4.48
N ALA A 68 -0.84 -8.74 -3.88
CA ALA A 68 0.23 -8.44 -2.94
C ALA A 68 1.35 -7.56 -3.52
N LEU A 69 1.46 -7.45 -4.85
CA LEU A 69 2.43 -6.61 -5.54
C LEU A 69 1.98 -5.15 -5.72
N PHE A 70 0.70 -4.84 -5.52
CA PHE A 70 0.19 -3.48 -5.71
C PHE A 70 0.83 -2.44 -4.77
N PRO A 71 1.08 -2.72 -3.47
CA PRO A 71 1.82 -1.81 -2.60
C PRO A 71 3.21 -1.41 -3.15
N LEU A 72 3.90 -2.31 -3.87
CA LEU A 72 5.18 -2.01 -4.52
C LEU A 72 4.97 -1.14 -5.75
N TYR A 73 4.01 -1.51 -6.60
CA TYR A 73 3.67 -0.77 -7.83
C TYR A 73 3.38 0.71 -7.58
N VAL A 74 2.73 1.03 -6.45
CA VAL A 74 2.37 2.41 -6.10
C VAL A 74 3.40 3.12 -5.22
N ASN A 75 4.54 2.49 -4.90
CA ASN A 75 5.55 2.98 -3.97
C ASN A 75 5.03 3.22 -2.53
N ALA A 76 4.04 2.45 -2.08
CA ALA A 76 3.56 2.49 -0.70
C ALA A 76 4.39 1.60 0.24
N ALA A 77 4.95 0.52 -0.29
CA ALA A 77 5.64 -0.50 0.50
C ALA A 77 6.97 0.01 1.09
N ALA A 78 7.24 -0.37 2.34
CA ALA A 78 8.56 -0.22 2.94
C ALA A 78 9.62 -1.07 2.19
N LYS A 79 10.88 -0.62 2.18
CA LYS A 79 11.96 -1.25 1.39
C LYS A 79 12.23 -2.70 1.79
N ASP A 80 12.21 -2.99 3.08
CA ASP A 80 12.37 -4.34 3.64
C ASP A 80 11.22 -5.28 3.19
N ARG A 81 9.98 -4.78 3.17
CA ARG A 81 8.81 -5.53 2.69
C ARG A 81 8.84 -5.73 1.17
N ALA A 82 9.33 -4.75 0.41
CA ALA A 82 9.54 -4.89 -1.03
C ALA A 82 10.51 -6.05 -1.35
N ASN A 83 11.60 -6.18 -0.58
CA ASN A 83 12.53 -7.30 -0.73
C ASN A 83 11.87 -8.66 -0.41
N LYS A 84 11.07 -8.73 0.67
CA LYS A 84 10.30 -9.94 1.01
C LYS A 84 9.32 -10.31 -0.10
N MET A 85 8.63 -9.32 -0.69
CA MET A 85 7.74 -9.54 -1.82
C MET A 85 8.47 -10.05 -3.08
N ALA A 86 9.69 -9.57 -3.34
CA ALA A 86 10.50 -10.10 -4.44
C ALA A 86 10.82 -11.59 -4.23
N THR A 87 11.10 -12.02 -3.00
CA THR A 87 11.27 -13.44 -2.66
C THR A 87 9.96 -14.21 -2.81
N ALA A 88 8.87 -13.74 -2.19
CA ALA A 88 7.56 -14.41 -2.25
C ALA A 88 7.06 -14.61 -3.69
N THR A 89 7.31 -13.64 -4.57
CA THR A 89 6.94 -13.72 -5.99
C THR A 89 7.66 -14.85 -6.69
N LYS A 90 8.99 -14.94 -6.53
CA LYS A 90 9.81 -16.00 -7.15
C LYS A 90 9.49 -17.39 -6.62
N THR A 91 9.11 -17.50 -5.34
CA THR A 91 8.86 -18.79 -4.69
C THR A 91 7.46 -19.34 -4.99
N HIS A 92 6.47 -18.47 -5.21
CA HIS A 92 5.06 -18.89 -5.18
C HIS A 92 4.19 -18.41 -6.34
N LEU A 93 4.65 -17.44 -7.15
CA LEU A 93 3.85 -16.82 -8.22
C LEU A 93 4.49 -16.92 -9.61
N LEU A 94 5.69 -17.50 -9.71
CA LEU A 94 6.44 -17.79 -10.94
C LEU A 94 6.81 -19.27 -10.94
#